data_AF-A0A1A8DU99-F1
#
_entry.id   AF-A0A1A8DU99-F1
#
_cell.length_a   1.000
_cell.length_b   1.000
_cell.length_c   1.000
_cell.angle_alpha   90.00
_cell.angle_beta   90.00
_cell.angle_gamma   90.00
#
_symmetry.space_group_name_H-M   'P 1'
#
loop_
_entity.id
_entity.type
_entity.pdbx_description
1 polymer ?
#
loop_
_entity_poly.entity_id
_entity_poly.type
_entity_poly.pdbx_seq_one_letter_code
_entity_poly.pdbx_strand_id
1 'polypeptide(L)'
;MKLLTHNMLTSHVKGVTKGYPLLIKATEVKVNDVDFNPQFVCRMIPKLEWSALVEAADLLGHRQDLPSELVPDYEKNEDFLKKVHRALLEVEVIEGCLQCPESGREFPISRGIPNMLLNEDEV
;
A
#
# COMPACT_ATOMS: atom_id res chain seq x y z
N MET A 1 9.41 0.03 1.24
CA MET A 1 8.30 -0.38 0.38
C MET A 1 7.24 0.71 0.41
N LYS A 2 6.98 1.36 -0.73
CA LYS A 2 5.94 2.38 -0.86
C LYS A 2 4.54 1.76 -0.76
N LEU A 3 3.55 2.51 -0.30
CA LEU A 3 2.16 2.02 -0.25
C LEU A 3 1.58 1.73 -1.64
N LEU A 4 2.10 2.38 -2.69
CA LEU A 4 1.79 1.99 -4.07
C LEU A 4 2.11 0.51 -4.34
N THR A 5 3.27 0.05 -3.90
CA THR A 5 3.69 -1.34 -4.09
C THR A 5 2.78 -2.28 -3.32
N HIS A 6 2.47 -1.96 -2.06
CA HIS A 6 1.53 -2.73 -1.25
C HIS A 6 0.17 -2.91 -1.93
N ASN A 7 -0.38 -1.83 -2.51
CA ASN A 7 -1.68 -1.86 -3.15
C ASN A 7 -1.75 -2.80 -4.38
N MET A 8 -0.59 -3.19 -4.93
CA MET A 8 -0.45 -4.09 -6.08
C MET A 8 -0.08 -5.54 -5.69
N LEU A 9 0.18 -5.80 -4.40
CA LEU A 9 0.60 -7.12 -3.92
C LEU A 9 -0.57 -7.94 -3.39
N THR A 10 -0.68 -9.19 -3.88
CA THR A 10 -1.70 -10.16 -3.49
C THR A 10 -1.05 -11.48 -3.09
N SER A 11 -1.57 -12.15 -2.08
CA SER A 11 -1.14 -13.51 -1.73
C SER A 11 -1.66 -14.52 -2.75
N HIS A 12 -0.78 -15.37 -3.25
CA HIS A 12 -1.10 -16.51 -4.11
C HIS A 12 -0.72 -17.85 -3.46
N VAL A 13 -0.70 -17.90 -2.12
CA VAL A 13 -0.50 -19.16 -1.39
C VAL A 13 -1.56 -20.17 -1.82
N LYS A 14 -1.16 -21.41 -2.04
CA LYS A 14 -2.02 -22.50 -2.46
C LYS A 14 -3.33 -22.56 -1.66
N GLY A 15 -4.45 -22.60 -2.37
CA GLY A 15 -5.79 -22.67 -1.78
C GLY A 15 -6.38 -21.35 -1.31
N VAL A 16 -5.63 -20.24 -1.35
CA VAL A 16 -6.15 -18.89 -1.05
C VAL A 16 -7.03 -18.41 -2.20
N THR A 17 -8.22 -17.93 -1.85
CA THR A 17 -9.18 -17.29 -2.77
C THR A 17 -9.32 -15.79 -2.50
N LYS A 18 -8.98 -15.34 -1.29
CA LYS A 18 -9.00 -13.96 -0.80
C LYS A 18 -7.62 -13.59 -0.28
N GLY A 19 -6.68 -13.36 -1.20
CA GLY A 19 -5.30 -13.00 -0.89
C GLY A 19 -5.04 -11.50 -0.73
N TYR A 20 -6.08 -10.65 -0.78
CA TYR A 20 -5.98 -9.20 -0.85
C TYR A 20 -7.04 -8.51 0.03
N PRO A 21 -6.74 -7.35 0.65
CA PRO A 21 -5.41 -6.74 0.77
C PRO A 21 -4.55 -7.49 1.79
N LEU A 22 -3.23 -7.40 1.64
CA LEU A 22 -2.29 -7.92 2.64
C LEU A 22 -2.26 -6.99 3.87
N LEU A 23 -2.33 -7.54 5.07
CA LEU A 23 -2.27 -6.77 6.31
C LEU A 23 -0.83 -6.31 6.57
N ILE A 24 -0.62 -5.01 6.79
CA ILE A 24 0.72 -4.46 7.06
C ILE A 24 1.00 -4.50 8.56
N LYS A 25 2.14 -5.10 8.94
CA LYS A 25 2.73 -5.00 10.28
C LYS A 25 4.10 -4.37 10.17
N ALA A 26 4.16 -3.04 10.19
CA ALA A 26 5.42 -2.31 10.10
C ALA A 26 6.12 -2.24 11.47
N THR A 27 7.43 -2.47 11.49
CA THR A 27 8.29 -2.22 12.64
C THR A 27 9.12 -0.95 12.45
N GLU A 28 9.43 -0.60 11.21
CA GLU A 28 10.10 0.65 10.85
C GLU A 28 9.43 1.29 9.63
N VAL A 29 9.05 2.55 9.77
CA VAL A 29 8.44 3.37 8.70
C VAL A 29 9.28 4.62 8.52
N LYS A 30 9.50 5.00 7.27
CA LYS A 30 10.20 6.23 6.89
C LYS A 30 9.35 7.05 5.95
N VAL A 31 9.36 8.36 6.14
CA VAL A 31 8.77 9.31 5.20
C VAL A 31 9.91 9.95 4.40
N ASN A 32 9.90 9.75 3.09
CA ASN A 32 10.88 10.32 2.17
C ASN A 32 10.19 11.29 1.22
N ASP A 33 10.72 12.50 1.08
CA ASP A 33 10.22 13.49 0.13
C ASP A 33 10.43 13.01 -1.31
N VAL A 34 9.40 13.16 -2.15
CA VAL A 34 9.41 12.79 -3.56
C VAL A 34 8.78 13.92 -4.35
N ASP A 35 9.39 14.32 -5.47
CA ASP A 35 8.85 15.37 -6.32
C ASP A 35 7.39 15.10 -6.70
N PHE A 36 6.53 16.05 -6.36
CA PHE A 36 5.10 15.95 -6.65
C PHE A 36 4.83 15.99 -8.15
N ASN A 37 4.18 14.94 -8.66
CA ASN A 37 3.73 14.86 -10.04
C ASN A 37 2.21 14.59 -10.10
N PRO A 38 1.37 15.64 -10.29
CA PRO A 38 -0.08 15.49 -10.27
C PRO A 38 -0.58 14.57 -11.38
N GLN A 39 0.05 14.60 -12.55
CA GLN A 39 -0.36 13.78 -13.69
C GLN A 39 -0.12 12.28 -13.43
N PHE A 40 0.97 11.93 -12.73
CA PHE A 40 1.22 10.57 -12.28
C PHE A 40 0.13 10.12 -11.30
N VAL A 41 -0.14 10.93 -10.27
CA VAL A 41 -1.14 10.61 -9.23
C VAL A 41 -2.53 10.41 -9.84
N CYS A 42 -3.00 11.33 -10.69
CA CYS A 42 -4.28 11.21 -11.38
C CYS A 42 -4.40 9.91 -12.20
N ARG A 43 -3.33 9.50 -12.89
CA ARG A 43 -3.33 8.27 -13.68
C ARG A 43 -3.28 7.00 -12.84
N MET A 44 -2.76 7.10 -11.62
CA MET A 44 -2.65 5.96 -10.70
C MET A 44 -3.94 5.74 -9.93
N ILE A 45 -4.64 6.79 -9.48
CA ILE A 45 -5.87 6.69 -8.70
C ILE A 45 -6.89 5.67 -9.25
N PRO A 46 -7.22 5.64 -10.56
CA PRO A 46 -8.16 4.65 -11.12
C PRO A 46 -7.71 3.18 -11.02
N LYS A 47 -6.41 2.94 -10.79
CA LYS A 47 -5.81 1.61 -10.69
C LYS A 47 -5.62 1.17 -9.24
N LEU A 48 -5.90 2.04 -8.28
CA LEU A 48 -5.74 1.76 -6.87
C LEU A 48 -7.03 1.17 -6.32
N GLU A 49 -6.87 0.17 -5.46
CA GLU A 49 -7.91 -0.19 -4.52
C GLU A 49 -7.88 0.83 -3.37
N TRP A 50 -8.79 1.80 -3.44
CA TRP A 50 -8.79 2.96 -2.54
C TRP A 50 -8.94 2.57 -1.07
N SER A 51 -9.83 1.62 -0.78
CA SER A 51 -10.06 1.11 0.58
C SER A 51 -8.78 0.50 1.17
N ALA A 52 -8.05 -0.29 0.39
CA ALA A 52 -6.80 -0.91 0.80
C ALA A 52 -5.69 0.14 1.04
N LEU A 53 -5.63 1.21 0.26
CA LEU A 53 -4.70 2.32 0.50
C LEU A 53 -5.03 3.05 1.81
N VAL A 54 -6.31 3.37 2.03
CA VAL A 54 -6.75 4.07 3.25
C VAL A 54 -6.48 3.21 4.48
N GLU A 55 -6.78 1.92 4.44
CA GLU A 55 -6.49 0.97 5.51
C GLU A 55 -4.98 0.86 5.78
N ALA A 56 -4.16 0.72 4.73
CA ALA A 56 -2.72 0.70 4.86
C ALA A 56 -2.17 1.99 5.48
N ALA A 57 -2.66 3.15 5.07
CA ALA A 57 -2.29 4.43 5.66
C ALA A 57 -2.71 4.53 7.13
N ASP A 58 -3.86 3.96 7.51
CA ASP A 58 -4.36 3.94 8.89
C ASP A 58 -3.47 3.09 9.80
N LEU A 59 -3.13 1.87 9.34
CA LEU A 59 -2.25 0.95 10.06
C LEU A 59 -0.86 1.55 10.32
N LEU A 60 -0.41 2.46 9.45
CA LEU A 60 0.86 3.15 9.60
C LEU A 60 0.75 4.51 10.33
N GLY A 61 -0.44 4.92 10.77
CA GLY A 61 -0.66 6.21 11.43
C GLY A 61 -0.58 7.43 10.50
N HIS A 62 -0.66 7.21 9.18
CA HIS A 62 -0.56 8.22 8.13
C HIS A 62 -1.88 8.47 7.38
N ARG A 63 -3.02 8.02 7.93
CA ARG A 63 -4.35 8.23 7.34
C ARG A 63 -4.85 9.67 7.37
N GLN A 64 -4.38 10.51 8.29
CA GLN A 64 -4.97 11.84 8.54
C GLN A 64 -5.13 12.71 7.28
N ASP A 65 -4.32 12.45 6.26
CA ASP A 65 -4.32 13.16 5.00
C ASP A 65 -5.35 12.63 3.98
N LEU A 66 -5.90 11.42 4.15
CA LEU A 66 -6.75 10.74 3.17
C LEU A 66 -8.23 10.64 3.61
N PRO A 67 -9.19 10.96 2.73
CA PRO A 67 -10.61 10.70 2.97
C PRO A 67 -10.93 9.20 2.84
N SER A 68 -11.99 8.76 3.53
CA SER A 68 -12.45 7.37 3.49
C SER A 68 -12.92 6.92 2.10
N GLU A 69 -13.49 7.84 1.33
CA GLU A 69 -13.98 7.60 -0.03
C GLU A 69 -13.28 8.52 -1.02
N LEU A 70 -13.14 8.06 -2.26
CA LEU A 70 -12.56 8.84 -3.33
C LEU A 70 -13.50 10.00 -3.69
N VAL A 71 -12.96 11.23 -3.64
CA VAL A 71 -13.74 12.43 -3.96
C VAL A 71 -14.00 12.53 -5.48
N PRO A 72 -15.18 12.99 -5.92
CA PRO A 72 -15.42 13.27 -7.33
C PRO A 72 -14.53 14.41 -7.82
N ASP A 73 -14.24 14.44 -9.13
CA ASP A 73 -13.43 15.49 -9.77
C ASP A 73 -12.06 15.73 -9.13
N TYR A 74 -11.46 14.69 -8.53
CA TYR A 74 -10.17 14.77 -7.83
C TYR A 74 -9.03 15.33 -8.69
N GLU A 75 -9.12 15.20 -10.01
CA GLU A 75 -8.11 15.66 -10.97
C GLU A 75 -7.85 17.16 -10.92
N LYS A 76 -8.85 17.95 -10.48
CA LYS A 76 -8.76 19.40 -10.35
C LYS A 76 -8.35 19.86 -8.94
N ASN A 77 -8.26 18.93 -8.00
CA ASN A 77 -7.99 19.22 -6.60
C ASN A 77 -6.53 18.91 -6.26
N GLU A 78 -5.64 19.88 -6.48
CA GLU A 78 -4.21 19.71 -6.26
C GLU A 78 -3.88 19.34 -4.80
N ASP A 79 -4.57 19.92 -3.83
CA ASP A 79 -4.37 19.61 -2.41
C ASP A 79 -4.71 18.15 -2.09
N PHE A 80 -5.77 17.63 -2.69
CA PHE A 80 -6.11 16.22 -2.59
C PHE A 80 -5.04 15.33 -3.26
N LEU A 81 -4.57 15.71 -4.46
CA LEU A 81 -3.52 14.96 -5.15
C LEU A 81 -2.21 14.93 -4.36
N LYS A 82 -1.85 16.01 -3.66
CA LYS A 82 -0.69 16.06 -2.75
C LYS A 82 -0.83 15.11 -1.57
N LYS A 83 -2.03 15.02 -0.99
CA LYS A 83 -2.34 14.07 0.09
C LYS A 83 -2.22 12.62 -0.37
N VAL A 84 -2.73 12.31 -1.57
CA VAL A 84 -2.58 10.99 -2.19
C VAL A 84 -1.12 10.70 -2.50
N HIS A 85 -0.39 11.65 -3.09
CA HIS A 85 1.04 11.53 -3.38
C HIS A 85 1.85 11.15 -2.14
N ARG A 86 1.65 11.87 -1.04
CA ARG A 86 2.30 11.61 0.24
C ARG A 86 2.09 10.19 0.71
N ALA A 87 0.83 9.76 0.81
CA ALA A 87 0.53 8.39 1.25
C ALA A 87 1.10 7.33 0.28
N LEU A 88 0.95 7.56 -1.02
CA LEU A 88 1.25 6.60 -2.06
C LEU A 88 2.76 6.42 -2.29
N LEU A 89 3.52 7.51 -2.22
CA LEU A 89 4.92 7.58 -2.65
C LEU A 89 5.90 8.00 -1.54
N GLU A 90 5.50 8.80 -0.56
CA GLU A 90 6.44 9.29 0.46
C GLU A 90 6.51 8.36 1.68
N VAL A 91 5.41 7.68 2.03
CA VAL A 91 5.37 6.73 3.13
C VAL A 91 5.94 5.38 2.70
N GLU A 92 7.03 4.96 3.34
CA GLU A 92 7.72 3.71 3.06
C GLU A 92 7.90 2.84 4.31
N VAL A 93 7.49 1.58 4.22
CA VAL A 93 7.80 0.57 5.24
C VAL A 93 9.22 0.05 4.99
N ILE A 94 10.14 0.22 5.94
CA ILE A 94 11.54 -0.23 5.84
C ILE A 94 11.68 -1.66 6.37
N GLU A 95 11.12 -1.93 7.54
CA GLU A 95 11.11 -3.25 8.17
C GLU A 95 9.67 -3.59 8.60
N GLY A 96 9.30 -4.86 8.49
CA GLY A 96 7.98 -5.35 8.90
C GLY A 96 7.59 -6.65 8.20
N CYS A 97 6.29 -6.94 8.12
CA CYS A 97 5.77 -8.01 7.28
C CYS A 97 4.41 -7.67 6.69
N LEU A 98 4.08 -8.34 5.58
CA LEU A 98 2.74 -8.38 4.99
C LEU A 98 2.11 -9.72 5.33
N GLN A 99 0.91 -9.73 5.90
CA GLN A 99 0.22 -10.96 6.24
C GLN A 99 -0.94 -11.23 5.28
N CYS A 100 -1.02 -12.43 4.74
CA CYS A 100 -2.18 -12.89 3.98
C CYS A 100 -3.42 -12.92 4.89
N PRO A 101 -4.54 -12.30 4.50
CA PRO A 101 -5.72 -12.24 5.35
C PRO A 101 -6.43 -13.59 5.50
N GLU A 102 -6.25 -14.52 4.55
CA GLU A 102 -6.89 -15.84 4.58
C GLU A 102 -5.99 -16.93 5.18
N SER A 103 -4.77 -17.10 4.67
CA SER A 103 -3.86 -18.16 5.14
C SER A 103 -3.05 -17.78 6.38
N GLY A 104 -3.00 -16.49 6.73
CA GLY A 104 -2.15 -15.97 7.80
C GLY A 104 -0.65 -15.97 7.48
N ARG A 105 -0.25 -16.43 6.28
CA ARG A 105 1.16 -16.45 5.83
C ARG A 105 1.75 -15.04 5.84
N GLU A 106 2.91 -14.89 6.48
CA GLU A 106 3.63 -13.64 6.52
C GLU A 106 4.73 -13.57 5.46
N PHE A 107 4.85 -12.43 4.80
CA PHE A 107 5.85 -12.08 3.81
C PHE A 107 6.72 -10.97 4.39
N PRO A 108 7.98 -11.24 4.75
CA PRO A 108 8.81 -10.26 5.44
C PRO A 108 9.18 -9.10 4.50
N ILE A 109 9.20 -7.89 5.04
CA ILE A 109 9.75 -6.69 4.42
C ILE A 109 11.08 -6.40 5.11
N SER A 110 12.17 -6.41 4.35
CA SER A 110 13.49 -6.02 4.86
C SER A 110 14.15 -5.02 3.93
N ARG A 111 14.76 -3.97 4.49
CA ARG A 111 15.39 -2.86 3.77
C ARG A 111 14.47 -2.28 2.69
N GLY A 112 13.19 -2.19 3.03
CA GLY A 112 12.13 -1.68 2.17
C GLY A 112 11.71 -2.59 1.02
N ILE A 113 12.16 -3.85 0.97
CA ILE A 113 11.84 -4.81 -0.09
C ILE A 113 10.95 -5.93 0.48
N PRO A 114 9.72 -6.11 -0.02
CA PRO A 114 8.87 -7.24 0.37
C PRO A 114 9.36 -8.53 -0.29
N ASN A 115 9.49 -9.61 0.49
CA ASN A 115 9.81 -10.94 -0.01
C ASN A 115 8.55 -11.79 -0.15
N MET A 116 8.11 -11.97 -1.39
CA MET A 116 6.89 -12.72 -1.76
C MET A 116 7.17 -14.17 -2.20
N LEU A 117 8.37 -14.70 -1.92
CA LEU A 117 8.71 -16.08 -2.29
C LEU A 117 7.88 -17.09 -1.48
N LEU A 118 7.43 -18.13 -2.18
CA LEU A 118 6.69 -19.26 -1.62
C LEU A 118 7.58 -20.50 -1.68
N ASN A 119 7.44 -21.38 -0.69
CA ASN A 119 8.05 -22.71 -0.74
C ASN A 119 7.31 -23.61 -1.75
N GLU A 120 7.92 -24.70 -2.19
CA GLU A 120 7.33 -25.61 -3.19
C GLU A 120 5.97 -26.20 -2.76
N ASP A 121 5.77 -26.40 -1.46
CA ASP A 121 4.51 -26.87 -0.88
C ASP A 121 3.42 -25.80 -0.79
N GLU A 122 3.80 -24.52 -0.86
CA GLU A 122 2.92 -23.35 -0.78
C GLU A 122 2.40 -22.87 -2.15
N VAL A 123 2.82 -23.51 -3.26
CA VAL A 123 2.41 -23.21 -4.64
C VAL A 123 1.32 -24.17 -5.15
#